data_AF-A0A4Q5WBV7-F1
#
_entry.id   AF-A0A4Q5WBV7-F1
#
_cell.length_a   1.000
_cell.length_b   1.000
_cell.length_c   1.000
_cell.angle_alpha   90.00
_cell.angle_beta   90.00
_cell.angle_gamma   90.00
#
_symmetry.space_group_name_H-M   'P 1'
#
loop_
_entity.id
_entity.type
_entity.pdbx_description
1 polymer ?
#
loop_
_entity_poly.entity_id
_entity_poly.type
_entity_poly.pdbx_seq_one_letter_code
_entity_poly.pdbx_strand_id
1 'polypeptide(L)'
;IWFDQLMSPGASLLNEASPYQSVERALKYAPMFIGLVFLTYFLFEVTIGKRAHPAQYILVGLAQVIFYMLLLAISEVLGFNTGFAIAAFATVAALSLYAGSVFASRVAMLKALGAFSVLYALIYVLLRQEDYALLVGSIASFLAIAGTMFMTRNLDWYGVGRTTIRREPPEPDDDKALPDPA
;
A
#
# COMPACT_ATOMS: atom_id res chain seq x y z
N ILE A 1 -54.67 -23.29 3.82
CA ILE A 1 -54.95 -22.07 3.03
C ILE A 1 -55.16 -20.94 4.05
N TRP A 2 -54.37 -19.86 3.94
CA TRP A 2 -54.49 -18.54 4.61
C TRP A 2 -53.51 -18.12 5.72
N PHE A 3 -52.67 -18.98 6.32
CA PHE A 3 -51.72 -18.53 7.38
C PHE A 3 -50.22 -18.62 7.00
N ASP A 4 -49.86 -19.41 5.98
CA ASP A 4 -48.47 -19.49 5.47
C ASP A 4 -48.10 -18.36 4.48
N GLN A 5 -49.05 -17.47 4.14
CA GLN A 5 -48.85 -16.37 3.18
C GLN A 5 -48.54 -15.01 3.85
N LEU A 6 -48.50 -14.93 5.18
CA LEU A 6 -48.30 -13.68 5.92
C LEU A 6 -46.86 -13.49 6.45
N MET A 7 -45.97 -14.46 6.24
CA MET A 7 -44.53 -14.37 6.57
C MET A 7 -43.64 -14.50 5.32
N SER A 8 -43.98 -13.78 4.25
CA SER A 8 -43.00 -13.49 3.20
C SER A 8 -42.81 -11.99 3.00
N PRO A 9 -41.83 -11.35 3.65
CA PRO A 9 -41.02 -10.38 2.95
C PRO A 9 -40.11 -11.17 2.02
N GLY A 10 -40.35 -11.06 0.71
CA GLY A 10 -39.73 -11.86 -0.34
C GLY A 10 -38.26 -12.19 -0.14
N ALA A 11 -37.97 -13.45 0.16
CA ALA A 11 -36.64 -14.01 0.04
C ALA A 11 -36.44 -14.47 -1.41
N SER A 12 -36.51 -13.52 -2.35
CA SER A 12 -35.66 -13.61 -3.54
C SER A 12 -34.21 -13.37 -3.10
N LEU A 13 -33.66 -14.25 -2.26
CA LEU A 13 -32.23 -14.34 -1.91
C LEU A 13 -31.51 -15.15 -2.99
N LEU A 14 -31.80 -14.82 -4.25
CA LEU A 14 -31.08 -15.34 -5.40
C LEU A 14 -29.97 -14.33 -5.66
N ASN A 15 -28.73 -14.66 -5.26
CA ASN A 15 -27.45 -13.97 -5.55
C ASN A 15 -26.90 -12.86 -4.63
N GLU A 16 -27.18 -12.82 -3.33
CA GLU A 16 -26.24 -12.10 -2.43
C GLU A 16 -25.26 -13.12 -1.84
N ALA A 17 -24.07 -13.23 -2.44
CA ALA A 17 -22.98 -14.02 -1.88
C ALA A 17 -22.80 -13.63 -0.41
N SER A 18 -22.71 -14.62 0.49
CA SER A 18 -22.60 -14.32 1.93
C SER A 18 -21.41 -13.39 2.17
N PRO A 19 -21.44 -12.50 3.18
CA PRO A 19 -20.30 -11.64 3.52
C PRO A 19 -18.99 -12.44 3.66
N TYR A 20 -19.10 -13.67 4.16
CA TYR A 20 -18.01 -14.64 4.22
C TYR A 20 -17.44 -15.01 2.84
N GLN A 21 -18.27 -15.32 1.84
CA GLN A 21 -17.80 -15.63 0.48
C GLN A 21 -17.12 -14.42 -0.18
N SER A 22 -17.67 -13.22 0.04
CA SER A 22 -17.07 -11.98 -0.48
C SER A 22 -15.70 -11.68 0.16
N VAL A 23 -15.57 -11.94 1.46
CA VAL A 23 -14.31 -11.79 2.21
C VAL A 23 -13.30 -12.89 1.87
N GLU A 24 -13.75 -14.14 1.73
CA GLU A 24 -12.90 -15.27 1.32
C GLU A 24 -12.26 -15.00 -0.05
N ARG A 25 -13.03 -14.44 -0.98
CA ARG A 25 -12.50 -13.95 -2.26
C ARG A 25 -11.49 -12.81 -2.07
N ALA A 26 -11.76 -11.87 -1.16
CA ALA A 26 -10.82 -10.80 -0.86
C ALA A 26 -9.49 -11.34 -0.31
N LEU A 27 -9.54 -12.39 0.52
CA LEU A 27 -8.38 -13.09 1.04
C LEU A 27 -7.61 -13.85 -0.04
N LYS A 28 -8.30 -14.50 -0.99
CA LYS A 28 -7.66 -15.16 -2.14
C LYS A 28 -6.77 -14.21 -2.95
N TYR A 29 -7.19 -12.96 -3.08
CA TYR A 29 -6.45 -11.93 -3.81
C TYR A 29 -5.61 -11.01 -2.91
N ALA A 30 -5.54 -11.29 -1.60
CA ALA A 30 -4.83 -10.44 -0.65
C ALA A 30 -3.36 -10.19 -0.99
N PRO A 31 -2.55 -11.18 -1.47
CA PRO A 31 -1.16 -10.92 -1.82
C PRO A 31 -0.99 -9.85 -2.91
N MET A 32 -1.88 -9.85 -3.90
CA MET A 32 -1.89 -8.85 -4.98
C MET A 32 -2.23 -7.46 -4.43
N PHE A 33 -3.27 -7.36 -3.61
CA PHE A 33 -3.69 -6.09 -3.01
C PHE A 33 -2.63 -5.52 -2.07
N ILE A 34 -2.04 -6.36 -1.21
CA ILE A 34 -0.93 -5.99 -0.34
C ILE A 34 0.27 -5.51 -1.17
N GLY A 35 0.60 -6.21 -2.27
CA GLY A 35 1.65 -5.81 -3.19
C GLY A 35 1.42 -4.42 -3.80
N LEU A 36 0.19 -4.12 -4.25
CA LEU A 36 -0.18 -2.81 -4.78
C LEU A 36 -0.10 -1.68 -3.74
N VAL A 37 -0.49 -1.96 -2.49
CA VAL A 37 -0.40 -0.98 -1.38
C VAL A 37 1.06 -0.71 -1.06
N PHE A 38 1.89 -1.74 -0.97
CA PHE A 38 3.33 -1.58 -0.77
C PHE A 38 3.99 -0.83 -1.92
N LEU A 39 3.62 -1.13 -3.16
CA LEU A 39 4.13 -0.43 -4.33
C LEU A 39 3.75 1.06 -4.32
N THR A 40 2.51 1.37 -3.92
CA THR A 40 2.04 2.74 -3.76
C THR A 40 2.85 3.47 -2.69
N TYR A 41 3.08 2.84 -1.54
CA TYR A 41 3.88 3.40 -0.47
C TYR A 41 5.35 3.61 -0.88
N PHE A 42 5.94 2.63 -1.58
CA PHE A 42 7.28 2.70 -2.13
C PHE A 42 7.43 3.86 -3.13
N LEU A 43 6.46 4.07 -4.02
CA LEU A 43 6.45 5.21 -4.93
C LEU A 43 6.45 6.55 -4.18
N PHE A 44 5.76 6.66 -3.05
CA PHE A 44 5.81 7.84 -2.19
C PHE A 44 7.20 8.05 -1.59
N GLU A 45 7.80 7.01 -1.04
CA GLU A 45 9.14 7.06 -0.47
C GLU A 45 10.15 7.57 -1.50
N VAL A 46 10.14 6.94 -2.68
CA VAL A 46 11.03 7.26 -3.80
C VAL A 46 10.83 8.69 -4.30
N THR A 47 9.59 9.13 -4.48
CA THR A 47 9.28 10.47 -5.01
C THR A 47 9.67 11.57 -4.02
N ILE A 48 9.63 11.28 -2.71
CA ILE A 48 9.94 12.25 -1.65
C ILE A 48 11.43 12.20 -1.26
N GLY A 49 12.16 11.15 -1.63
CA GLY A 49 13.61 11.05 -1.45
C GLY A 49 14.06 10.84 0.01
N LYS A 50 13.14 10.50 0.92
CA LYS A 50 13.46 10.15 2.31
C LYS A 50 13.47 8.64 2.44
N ARG A 51 14.52 8.07 3.05
CA ARG A 51 14.60 6.63 3.33
C ARG A 51 13.54 6.24 4.36
N ALA A 52 12.63 5.35 4.00
CA ALA A 52 11.68 4.78 4.92
C ALA A 52 12.40 3.76 5.82
N HIS A 53 12.11 3.81 7.11
CA HIS A 53 12.56 2.78 8.02
C HIS A 53 11.77 1.48 7.75
N PRO A 54 12.37 0.28 7.82
CA PRO A 54 11.65 -0.99 7.60
C PRO A 54 10.37 -1.16 8.43
N ALA A 55 10.35 -0.57 9.63
CA ALA A 55 9.16 -0.53 10.50
C ALA A 55 7.93 0.11 9.82
N GLN A 56 8.11 1.06 8.90
CA GLN A 56 7.01 1.72 8.19
C GLN A 56 6.30 0.76 7.24
N TYR A 57 7.05 -0.09 6.54
CA TYR A 57 6.48 -1.16 5.72
C TYR A 57 5.73 -2.18 6.58
N ILE A 58 6.25 -2.53 7.76
CA ILE A 58 5.52 -3.44 8.67
C ILE A 58 4.18 -2.82 9.10
N LEU A 59 4.15 -1.54 9.45
CA LEU A 59 2.92 -0.84 9.82
C LEU A 59 1.90 -0.77 8.67
N VAL A 60 2.35 -0.52 7.44
CA VAL A 60 1.49 -0.54 6.24
C VAL A 60 0.90 -1.94 6.02
N GLY A 61 1.70 -2.99 6.20
CA GLY A 61 1.23 -4.38 6.13
C GLY A 61 0.20 -4.71 7.21
N LEU A 62 0.45 -4.29 8.45
CA LEU A 62 -0.50 -4.46 9.55
C LEU A 62 -1.81 -3.70 9.30
N ALA A 63 -1.75 -2.49 8.76
CA ALA A 63 -2.93 -1.74 8.35
C ALA A 63 -3.77 -2.51 7.32
N GLN A 64 -3.12 -3.26 6.41
CA GLN A 64 -3.83 -4.14 5.48
C GLN A 64 -4.49 -5.33 6.15
N VAL A 65 -3.83 -5.99 7.10
CA VAL A 65 -4.46 -7.08 7.87
C VAL A 65 -5.69 -6.57 8.62
N ILE A 66 -5.58 -5.41 9.26
CA ILE A 66 -6.70 -4.77 9.98
C ILE A 66 -7.82 -4.38 9.02
N PHE A 67 -7.52 -3.94 7.79
CA PHE A 67 -8.53 -3.68 6.77
C PHE A 67 -9.40 -4.91 6.49
N TYR A 68 -8.82 -6.10 6.28
CA TYR A 68 -9.61 -7.32 6.05
C TYR A 68 -10.45 -7.72 7.27
N MET A 69 -9.92 -7.55 8.48
CA MET A 69 -10.69 -7.79 9.71
C MET A 69 -11.87 -6.84 9.85
N LEU A 70 -11.67 -5.54 9.59
CA LEU A 70 -12.73 -4.54 9.60
C LEU A 70 -13.76 -4.82 8.49
N LEU A 71 -13.31 -5.16 7.29
CA LEU A 71 -14.17 -5.51 6.18
C LEU A 71 -15.08 -6.69 6.56
N LEU A 72 -14.52 -7.76 7.14
CA LEU A 72 -15.31 -8.91 7.58
C LEU A 72 -16.31 -8.52 8.67
N ALA A 73 -15.83 -7.97 9.78
CA ALA A 73 -16.66 -7.67 10.95
C ALA A 73 -17.82 -6.70 10.63
N ILE A 74 -17.56 -5.68 9.82
CA ILE A 74 -18.60 -4.69 9.47
C ILE A 74 -19.53 -5.24 8.39
N SER A 75 -19.01 -6.01 7.42
CA SER A 75 -19.84 -6.60 6.37
C SER A 75 -20.82 -7.66 6.89
N GLU A 76 -20.50 -8.33 8.00
CA GLU A 76 -21.43 -9.23 8.69
C GLU A 76 -22.68 -8.50 9.19
N VAL A 77 -22.53 -7.26 9.65
CA VAL A 77 -23.63 -6.50 10.26
C VAL A 77 -24.34 -5.63 9.23
N LEU A 78 -23.61 -4.98 8.32
CA LEU A 78 -24.11 -3.94 7.42
C LEU A 78 -24.05 -4.31 5.93
N GLY A 79 -23.57 -5.50 5.59
CA GLY A 79 -23.35 -5.95 4.21
C GLY A 79 -22.04 -5.43 3.60
N PHE A 80 -21.63 -6.07 2.50
CA PHE A 80 -20.30 -5.88 1.89
C PHE A 80 -20.02 -4.44 1.44
N ASN A 81 -20.98 -3.78 0.77
CA ASN A 81 -20.76 -2.44 0.22
C ASN A 81 -20.47 -1.40 1.31
N THR A 82 -21.30 -1.41 2.35
CA THR A 82 -21.18 -0.50 3.50
C THR A 82 -19.94 -0.85 4.33
N GLY A 83 -19.71 -2.14 4.57
CA GLY A 83 -18.52 -2.62 5.28
C GLY A 83 -17.23 -2.23 4.57
N PHE A 84 -17.18 -2.41 3.25
CA PHE A 84 -16.05 -1.97 2.43
C PHE A 84 -15.85 -0.46 2.51
N ALA A 85 -16.90 0.35 2.34
CA ALA A 85 -16.78 1.80 2.37
C ALA A 85 -16.21 2.30 3.70
N ILE A 86 -16.68 1.76 4.83
CA ILE A 86 -16.20 2.15 6.17
C ILE A 86 -14.76 1.68 6.39
N ALA A 87 -14.46 0.41 6.10
CA ALA A 87 -13.13 -0.15 6.27
C ALA A 87 -12.10 0.57 5.38
N ALA A 88 -12.43 0.76 4.10
CA ALA A 88 -11.59 1.48 3.15
C ALA A 88 -11.37 2.93 3.57
N PHE A 89 -12.42 3.65 3.98
CA PHE A 89 -12.28 5.03 4.45
C PHE A 89 -11.36 5.11 5.67
N ALA A 90 -11.54 4.23 6.66
CA ALA A 90 -10.70 4.19 7.85
C ALA A 90 -9.23 3.92 7.50
N THR A 91 -8.96 2.93 6.64
CA THR A 91 -7.58 2.59 6.27
C THR A 91 -6.93 3.66 5.39
N VAL A 92 -7.65 4.19 4.39
CA VAL A 92 -7.15 5.27 3.52
C VAL A 92 -6.84 6.51 4.35
N ALA A 93 -7.71 6.89 5.29
CA ALA A 93 -7.46 8.01 6.21
C ALA A 93 -6.21 7.76 7.06
N ALA A 94 -6.09 6.57 7.66
CA ALA A 94 -4.93 6.21 8.49
C ALA A 94 -3.60 6.28 7.70
N LEU A 95 -3.55 5.66 6.52
CA LEU A 95 -2.36 5.66 5.65
C LEU A 95 -2.00 7.07 5.16
N SER A 96 -3.00 7.88 4.82
CA SER A 96 -2.80 9.24 4.31
C SER A 96 -2.32 10.19 5.40
N LEU A 97 -2.90 10.12 6.59
CA LEU A 97 -2.46 10.86 7.78
C LEU A 97 -1.03 10.46 8.15
N TYR A 98 -0.72 9.16 8.11
CA TYR A 98 0.62 8.65 8.37
C TYR A 98 1.65 9.16 7.35
N ALA A 99 1.32 9.15 6.05
CA ALA A 99 2.18 9.74 5.02
C ALA A 99 2.39 11.25 5.27
N GLY A 100 1.33 11.97 5.61
CA GLY A 100 1.41 13.40 5.96
C GLY A 100 2.36 13.69 7.11
N SER A 101 2.30 12.88 8.18
CA SER A 101 3.14 13.04 9.36
C SER A 101 4.59 12.64 9.11
N VAL A 102 4.84 11.50 8.47
CA VAL A 102 6.19 11.01 8.14
C VAL A 102 6.92 11.99 7.22
N PHE A 103 6.23 12.55 6.24
CA PHE A 103 6.84 13.48 5.30
C PHE A 103 6.77 14.96 5.75
N ALA A 104 6.11 15.26 6.86
CA ALA A 104 5.86 16.59 7.40
C ALA A 104 5.26 17.56 6.35
N SER A 105 4.36 17.05 5.50
CA SER A 105 3.81 17.81 4.36
C SER A 105 2.34 17.51 4.13
N ARG A 106 1.52 18.57 4.11
CA ARG A 106 0.09 18.48 3.75
C ARG A 106 -0.11 18.06 2.29
N VAL A 107 0.82 18.42 1.41
CA VAL A 107 0.77 18.00 0.00
C VAL A 107 1.01 16.49 -0.11
N ALA A 108 1.93 15.94 0.69
CA ALA A 108 2.17 14.49 0.74
C ALA A 108 0.92 13.75 1.25
N MET A 109 0.26 14.27 2.29
CA MET A 109 -1.01 13.72 2.79
C MET A 109 -2.10 13.70 1.69
N LEU A 110 -2.31 14.81 0.98
CA LEU A 110 -3.34 14.89 -0.06
C LEU A 110 -3.04 13.98 -1.25
N LYS A 111 -1.77 13.90 -1.67
CA LYS A 111 -1.34 12.94 -2.71
C LYS A 111 -1.59 11.51 -2.26
N ALA A 112 -1.24 11.17 -1.00
CA ALA A 112 -1.46 9.84 -0.44
C ALA A 112 -2.96 9.51 -0.39
N LEU A 113 -3.79 10.47 0.03
CA LEU A 113 -5.24 10.33 0.03
C LEU A 113 -5.76 9.99 -1.36
N GLY A 114 -5.37 10.77 -2.38
CA GLY A 114 -5.78 10.51 -3.77
C GLY A 114 -5.31 9.14 -4.27
N ALA A 115 -4.03 8.79 -4.06
CA ALA A 115 -3.46 7.54 -4.52
C ALA A 115 -4.11 6.32 -3.84
N PHE A 116 -4.25 6.33 -2.52
CA PHE A 116 -4.90 5.26 -1.78
C PHE A 116 -6.40 5.20 -2.06
N SER A 117 -7.10 6.32 -2.25
CA SER A 117 -8.51 6.30 -2.67
C SER A 117 -8.69 5.62 -4.04
N VAL A 118 -7.85 5.93 -5.03
CA VAL A 118 -7.89 5.27 -6.35
C VAL A 118 -7.59 3.78 -6.21
N LEU A 119 -6.59 3.41 -5.41
CA LEU A 119 -6.25 2.02 -5.16
C LEU A 119 -7.41 1.25 -4.50
N TYR A 120 -8.03 1.81 -3.47
CA TYR A 120 -9.16 1.15 -2.78
C TYR A 120 -10.42 1.13 -3.64
N ALA A 121 -10.64 2.12 -4.51
CA ALA A 121 -11.69 2.06 -5.52
C ALA A 121 -11.45 0.91 -6.52
N LEU A 122 -10.20 0.70 -6.95
CA LEU A 122 -9.83 -0.45 -7.77
C LEU A 122 -10.08 -1.76 -7.02
N ILE A 123 -9.67 -1.86 -5.74
CA ILE A 123 -9.94 -3.05 -4.91
C ILE A 123 -11.45 -3.31 -4.83
N TYR A 124 -12.28 -2.28 -4.63
CA TYR A 124 -13.73 -2.42 -4.61
C TYR A 124 -14.27 -3.07 -5.89
N VAL A 125 -13.87 -2.55 -7.06
CA VAL A 125 -14.27 -3.10 -8.36
C VAL A 125 -13.82 -4.56 -8.51
N LEU A 126 -12.59 -4.87 -8.09
CA LEU A 126 -12.04 -6.23 -8.14
C LEU A 126 -12.78 -7.20 -7.23
N LEU A 127 -13.22 -6.75 -6.06
CA LEU A 127 -14.05 -7.55 -5.16
C LEU A 127 -15.50 -7.65 -5.60
N ARG A 128 -16.00 -6.77 -6.47
CA ARG A 128 -17.34 -6.87 -7.04
C ARG A 128 -17.39 -7.75 -8.29
N GLN A 129 -16.32 -7.79 -9.08
CA GLN A 129 -16.25 -8.56 -10.32
C GLN A 129 -15.77 -9.99 -10.06
N GLU A 130 -16.71 -10.91 -9.78
CA GLU A 130 -16.42 -12.31 -9.46
C GLU A 130 -15.60 -13.03 -10.54
N ASP A 131 -16.01 -12.89 -11.80
CA ASP A 131 -15.41 -13.65 -12.91
C ASP A 131 -14.13 -13.00 -13.49
N TYR A 132 -13.93 -11.70 -13.27
CA TYR A 132 -12.87 -10.93 -13.93
C TYR A 132 -11.82 -10.36 -12.97
N ALA A 133 -11.92 -10.64 -11.66
CA ALA A 133 -11.00 -10.12 -10.65
C ALA A 133 -9.52 -10.38 -10.99
N LEU A 134 -9.17 -11.60 -11.42
CA LEU A 134 -7.79 -11.95 -11.75
C LEU A 134 -7.28 -11.21 -13.00
N LEU A 135 -8.12 -11.06 -14.02
CA LEU A 135 -7.77 -10.37 -15.26
C LEU A 135 -7.55 -8.88 -15.01
N VAL A 136 -8.52 -8.21 -14.40
CA VAL A 136 -8.43 -6.77 -14.12
C VAL A 136 -7.30 -6.50 -13.11
N GLY A 137 -7.16 -7.37 -12.11
CA GLY A 137 -6.13 -7.25 -11.08
C GLY A 137 -4.71 -7.44 -11.64
N SER A 138 -4.51 -8.42 -12.52
CA SER A 138 -3.22 -8.64 -13.17
C SER A 138 -2.85 -7.51 -14.13
N ILE A 139 -3.78 -7.00 -14.93
CA ILE A 139 -3.54 -5.83 -15.80
C ILE A 139 -3.19 -4.60 -14.95
N ALA A 140 -3.97 -4.31 -13.90
CA ALA A 140 -3.70 -3.19 -13.03
C ALA A 140 -2.35 -3.31 -12.32
N SER A 141 -2.01 -4.50 -11.82
CA SER A 141 -0.71 -4.78 -11.19
C SER A 141 0.44 -4.66 -12.17
N PHE A 142 0.28 -5.15 -13.40
CA PHE A 142 1.26 -5.01 -14.46
C PHE A 142 1.51 -3.53 -14.79
N LEU A 143 0.45 -2.75 -15.00
CA LEU A 143 0.55 -1.31 -15.26
C LEU A 143 1.17 -0.56 -14.07
N ALA A 144 0.84 -0.93 -12.83
CA ALA A 144 1.41 -0.32 -11.64
C ALA A 144 2.92 -0.59 -11.54
N ILE A 145 3.36 -1.82 -11.80
CA ILE A 145 4.78 -2.19 -11.84
C ILE A 145 5.48 -1.47 -13.00
N ALA A 146 4.92 -1.51 -14.21
CA ALA A 146 5.49 -0.84 -15.38
C ALA A 146 5.62 0.67 -15.18
N GLY A 147 4.59 1.31 -14.61
CA GLY A 147 4.60 2.71 -14.23
C GLY A 147 5.68 3.01 -13.19
N THR A 148 5.81 2.14 -12.18
CA THR A 148 6.87 2.25 -11.18
C THR A 148 8.25 2.18 -11.82
N MET A 149 8.51 1.16 -12.64
CA MET A 149 9.78 1.01 -13.36
C MET A 149 10.11 2.24 -14.20
N PHE A 150 9.11 2.82 -14.88
CA PHE A 150 9.30 4.03 -15.67
C PHE A 150 9.63 5.25 -14.81
N MET A 151 8.95 5.43 -13.67
CA MET A 151 9.19 6.54 -12.76
C MET A 151 10.54 6.44 -12.05
N THR A 152 10.97 5.23 -11.71
CA THR A 152 12.21 4.98 -10.94
C THR A 152 13.46 4.83 -11.80
N ARG A 153 13.34 4.85 -13.14
CA ARG A 153 14.46 4.61 -14.08
C ARG A 153 15.68 5.52 -13.92
N ASN A 154 15.49 6.73 -13.38
CA ASN A 154 16.54 7.73 -13.23
C ASN A 154 17.09 7.83 -11.79
N LEU A 155 16.73 6.90 -10.90
CA LEU A 155 17.22 6.92 -9.52
C LEU A 155 18.63 6.31 -9.45
N ASP A 156 19.56 7.04 -8.83
CA ASP A 156 20.90 6.53 -8.53
C ASP A 156 20.84 5.62 -7.29
N TRP A 157 20.57 4.34 -7.53
CA TRP A 157 20.54 3.30 -6.50
C TRP A 157 21.90 3.04 -5.84
N TYR A 158 23.01 3.42 -6.48
CA TYR A 158 24.38 3.10 -6.06
C TYR A 158 25.06 4.21 -5.25
N GLY A 159 24.44 5.40 -5.13
CA GLY A 159 24.91 6.49 -4.26
C GLY A 159 24.62 6.29 -2.77
N VAL A 160 23.72 5.37 -2.42
CA VAL A 160 23.28 5.07 -1.05
C VAL A 160 24.28 4.11 -0.39
N GLY A 161 25.44 4.62 0.01
CA GLY A 161 26.42 3.83 0.78
C GLY A 161 27.89 4.20 0.62
N ARG A 162 28.24 5.15 -0.25
CA ARG A 162 29.61 5.68 -0.29
C ARG A 162 29.85 6.59 0.91
N THR A 163 30.12 5.99 2.06
CA THR A 163 30.96 6.60 3.07
C THR A 163 32.27 6.92 2.36
N THR A 164 32.50 8.18 2.06
CA THR A 164 33.78 8.64 1.54
C THR A 164 34.84 8.22 2.55
N ILE A 165 35.54 7.11 2.28
CA ILE A 165 36.76 6.76 2.99
C ILE A 165 37.68 7.96 2.72
N ARG A 166 37.79 8.87 3.69
CA ARG A 166 38.72 9.98 3.65
C ARG A 166 40.10 9.33 3.56
N ARG A 167 40.69 9.30 2.36
CA ARG A 167 42.11 8.96 2.21
C ARG A 167 42.85 10.06 2.95
N GLU A 168 43.35 9.74 4.14
CA GLU A 168 44.31 10.57 4.83
C GLU A 168 45.51 10.73 3.89
N PRO A 169 46.05 11.95 3.71
CA PRO A 169 47.26 12.14 2.93
C PRO A 169 48.36 11.23 3.50
N PRO A 170 49.20 10.62 2.64
CA PRO A 170 50.33 9.84 3.12
C PRO A 170 51.17 10.71 4.06
N GLU A 171 51.48 10.17 5.23
CA GLU A 171 52.32 10.81 6.23
C GLU A 171 53.64 11.22 5.56
N PRO A 172 54.15 12.45 5.80
CA PRO A 172 55.44 12.86 5.27
C PRO A 172 56.50 11.83 5.68
N ASP A 173 57.28 11.40 4.69
CA ASP A 173 58.40 10.48 4.88
C ASP A 173 59.48 11.22 5.69
N ASP A 174 59.43 11.12 7.02
CA ASP A 174 60.36 11.78 7.95
C ASP A 174 61.83 11.43 7.67
N ASP A 175 62.08 10.31 6.96
CA ASP A 175 63.40 9.89 6.46
C ASP A 175 63.95 10.81 5.35
N LYS A 176 63.14 11.70 4.78
CA LYS A 176 63.55 12.69 3.77
C LYS A 176 63.62 14.12 4.30
N ALA A 177 63.43 14.33 5.61
CA ALA A 177 63.70 15.61 6.23
C ALA A 177 65.19 15.92 6.10
N LEU A 178 65.53 16.80 5.15
CA LEU A 178 66.88 17.33 5.00
C LEU A 178 67.29 17.98 6.33
N PRO A 179 68.46 17.64 6.90
CA PRO A 179 68.93 18.28 8.12
C PRO A 179 69.05 19.79 7.92
N ASP A 180 68.54 20.53 8.90
CA ASP A 180 68.55 21.99 8.91
C ASP A 180 69.99 22.52 8.74
N PRO A 181 70.27 23.39 7.75
CA PRO A 181 71.60 23.96 7.59
C PRO A 181 71.97 24.79 8.84
N ALA A 182 72.91 24.26 9.61
CA ALA A 182 73.51 24.88 10.79
C ALA A 182 74.22 26.20 10.49
#